data_AF-A0A7K3RYB4-F1
#
_entry.id   AF-A0A7K3RYB4-F1
#
_cell.length_a   1.000
_cell.length_b   1.000
_cell.length_c   1.000
_cell.angle_alpha   90.00
_cell.angle_beta   90.00
_cell.angle_gamma   90.00
#
_symmetry.space_group_name_H-M   'P 1'
#
loop_
_entity.id
_entity.type
_entity.pdbx_description
1 polymer ?
#
loop_
_entity_poly.entity_id
_entity_poly.type
_entity_poly.pdbx_seq_one_letter_code
_entity_poly.pdbx_strand_id
1 'polypeptide(L)'
;MHVVARAVRRDVPESVDAYLRTRWWTRLAPGARAPEEELERQVALLHGEAQTLVDGLREAEELRQRSHTRYLEDRGFGAARAQEHRGGTGAVRAETGRAETGRPPEP
;
A
#
# COMPACT_ATOMS: atom_id res chain seq x y z
N MET A 1 5.08 8.10 -6.23
CA MET A 1 5.88 7.78 -7.44
C MET A 1 6.61 8.98 -8.07
N HIS A 2 6.04 10.20 -8.09
CA HIS A 2 6.73 11.35 -8.69
C HIS A 2 8.01 11.80 -7.98
N VAL A 3 8.09 11.67 -6.66
CA VAL A 3 9.28 12.06 -5.88
C VAL A 3 10.47 11.16 -6.20
N VAL A 4 10.29 9.84 -6.18
CA VAL A 4 11.34 8.87 -6.55
C VAL A 4 11.75 9.04 -8.02
N ALA A 5 10.78 9.23 -8.92
CA ALA A 5 11.07 9.48 -10.33
C ALA A 5 11.88 10.78 -10.56
N ARG A 6 11.70 11.81 -9.72
CA ARG A 6 12.45 13.06 -9.75
C ARG A 6 13.87 12.86 -9.20
N ALA A 7 14.00 12.19 -8.06
CA ALA A 7 15.30 11.89 -7.46
C ALA A 7 16.23 11.17 -8.44
N VAL A 8 15.72 10.12 -9.10
CA VAL A 8 16.50 9.31 -10.05
C VAL A 8 16.81 10.07 -11.36
N ARG A 9 15.83 10.79 -11.92
CA ARG A 9 15.98 11.40 -13.25
C ARG A 9 16.60 12.79 -13.25
N ARG A 10 16.64 13.47 -12.10
CA ARG A 10 17.06 14.86 -11.99
C ARG A 10 18.13 15.05 -10.94
N ASP A 11 17.82 14.69 -9.70
CA ASP A 11 18.66 15.11 -8.57
C ASP A 11 20.00 14.34 -8.57
N VAL A 12 20.01 13.06 -8.97
CA VAL A 12 21.24 12.28 -9.16
C VAL A 12 22.11 12.80 -10.33
N PRO A 13 21.60 12.96 -11.57
CA PRO A 13 22.37 13.57 -12.66
C PRO A 13 22.92 14.96 -12.34
N GLU A 14 22.13 15.81 -11.68
CA GLU A 14 22.51 17.18 -11.32
C GLU A 14 23.66 17.19 -10.30
N SER A 15 23.67 16.26 -9.36
CA SER A 15 24.75 16.08 -8.38
C SER A 15 26.07 15.61 -9.03
N VAL A 16 25.98 14.67 -9.98
CA VAL A 16 27.15 14.19 -10.74
C VAL A 16 27.73 15.29 -11.62
N ASP A 17 26.87 16.04 -12.31
CA ASP A 17 27.30 17.16 -13.16
C ASP A 17 27.94 18.28 -12.33
N ALA A 18 27.38 18.61 -11.16
CA ALA A 18 27.98 19.54 -10.21
C ALA A 18 29.38 19.08 -9.81
N TYR A 19 29.58 17.82 -9.45
CA TYR A 19 30.92 17.26 -9.14
C TYR A 19 31.91 17.40 -10.30
N LEU A 20 31.50 17.05 -11.53
CA LEU A 20 32.35 17.19 -12.72
C LEU A 20 32.75 18.65 -12.95
N ARG A 21 31.85 19.60 -12.68
CA ARG A 21 32.11 21.04 -12.71
C ARG A 21 33.04 21.49 -11.58
N THR A 22 32.85 21.00 -10.37
CA THR A 22 33.71 21.40 -9.24
C THR A 22 35.12 20.83 -9.39
N ARG A 23 35.30 19.68 -10.06
CA ARG A 23 36.61 19.04 -10.29
C ARG A 23 37.55 19.81 -11.22
N TRP A 24 37.04 20.58 -12.19
CA TRP A 24 37.89 21.48 -12.97
C TRP A 24 38.19 22.77 -12.19
N TRP A 25 37.26 23.21 -11.32
CA TRP A 25 37.46 24.36 -10.43
C TRP A 25 38.47 24.06 -9.32
N THR A 26 38.44 22.91 -8.64
CA THR A 26 39.45 22.59 -7.60
C THR A 26 40.88 22.50 -8.14
N ARG A 27 41.07 22.30 -9.44
CA ARG A 27 42.38 22.47 -10.10
C ARG A 27 42.82 23.93 -10.21
N LEU A 28 41.89 24.88 -10.12
CA LEU A 28 42.08 26.34 -10.12
C LEU A 28 42.05 26.97 -8.71
N ALA A 29 41.54 26.30 -7.68
CA ALA A 29 41.55 26.73 -6.27
C ALA A 29 42.07 25.62 -5.32
N PRO A 30 43.40 25.53 -5.10
CA PRO A 30 43.99 24.56 -4.18
C PRO A 30 43.66 24.92 -2.73
N GLY A 31 43.09 23.99 -1.95
CA GLY A 31 42.85 24.16 -0.49
C GLY A 31 41.46 23.79 0.03
N ALA A 32 40.49 23.52 -0.85
CA ALA A 32 39.18 22.99 -0.45
C ALA A 32 39.20 21.46 -0.26
N ARG A 33 38.21 20.91 0.47
CA ARG A 33 38.02 19.46 0.67
C ARG A 33 38.05 18.73 -0.66
N ALA A 34 38.66 17.53 -0.69
CA ALA A 34 38.82 16.77 -1.93
C ALA A 34 37.44 16.58 -2.60
N PRO A 35 37.30 16.88 -3.90
CA PRO A 35 36.00 16.83 -4.58
C PRO A 35 35.38 15.43 -4.53
N GLU A 36 36.19 14.38 -4.45
CA GLU A 36 35.76 12.99 -4.27
C GLU A 36 35.04 12.78 -2.92
N GLU A 37 35.57 13.33 -1.82
CA GLU A 37 34.95 13.25 -0.48
C GLU A 37 33.62 14.01 -0.43
N GLU A 38 33.53 15.15 -1.12
CA GLU A 38 32.30 15.94 -1.21
C GLU A 38 31.22 15.19 -2.01
N LEU A 39 31.59 14.58 -3.13
CA LEU A 39 30.68 13.72 -3.91
C LEU A 39 30.19 12.53 -3.09
N GLU A 40 31.09 11.83 -2.42
CA GLU A 40 30.74 10.68 -1.58
C GLU A 40 29.75 11.08 -0.49
N ARG A 41 29.97 12.22 0.17
CA ARG A 41 29.01 12.74 1.17
C ARG A 41 27.65 13.05 0.54
N GLN A 42 27.61 13.72 -0.61
CA GLN A 42 26.34 14.09 -1.25
C GLN A 42 25.57 12.86 -1.75
N VAL A 43 26.26 11.87 -2.33
CA VAL A 43 25.64 10.61 -2.75
C VAL A 43 25.12 9.82 -1.55
N ALA A 44 25.85 9.80 -0.43
CA ALA A 44 25.40 9.15 0.80
C ALA A 44 24.13 9.81 1.37
N LEU A 45 24.04 11.14 1.34
CA LEU A 45 22.85 11.87 1.77
C LEU A 45 21.64 11.56 0.88
N LEU A 46 21.82 11.59 -0.45
CA LEU A 46 20.77 11.24 -1.41
C LEU A 46 20.30 9.79 -1.25
N HIS A 47 21.24 8.87 -1.01
CA HIS A 47 20.91 7.46 -0.75
C HIS A 47 20.08 7.32 0.54
N GLY A 48 20.46 8.01 1.62
CA GLY A 48 19.72 8.02 2.87
C GLY A 48 18.28 8.53 2.70
N GLU A 49 18.11 9.66 2.02
CA GLU A 49 16.79 10.23 1.74
C GLU A 49 15.93 9.30 0.86
N ALA A 50 16.52 8.70 -0.18
CA ALA A 50 15.85 7.73 -1.04
C ALA A 50 15.40 6.49 -0.25
N GLN A 51 16.23 6.00 0.68
CA GLN A 51 15.89 4.86 1.52
C GLN A 51 14.68 5.16 2.40
N THR A 52 14.68 6.32 3.09
CA THR A 52 13.54 6.74 3.91
C THR A 52 12.25 6.86 3.10
N LEU A 53 12.31 7.38 1.87
CA LEU A 53 11.15 7.48 0.98
C LEU A 53 10.63 6.11 0.55
N VAL A 54 11.52 5.16 0.26
CA VAL A 54 11.16 3.78 -0.13
C VAL A 54 10.52 3.04 1.04
N ASP A 55 11.06 3.19 2.25
CA ASP A 55 10.55 2.55 3.45
C ASP A 55 9.12 3.05 3.77
N GLY A 56 8.90 4.37 3.73
CA GLY A 56 7.57 4.94 3.92
C GLY A 56 6.57 4.51 2.84
N LEU A 57 7.01 4.32 1.59
CA LEU A 57 6.15 3.79 0.53
C LEU A 57 5.77 2.32 0.79
N ARG A 58 6.72 1.50 1.25
CA ARG A 58 6.46 0.10 1.61
C ARG A 58 5.45 0.00 2.74
N GLU A 59 5.63 0.76 3.81
CA GLU A 59 4.71 0.76 4.95
C GLU A 59 3.29 1.17 4.54
N ALA A 60 3.16 2.20 3.71
CA ALA A 60 1.87 2.66 3.20
C ALA A 60 1.18 1.59 2.33
N GLU A 61 1.94 0.89 1.49
CA GLU A 61 1.42 -0.20 0.67
C GLU A 61 1.02 -1.41 1.51
N GLU A 62 1.81 -1.79 2.51
CA GLU A 62 1.47 -2.86 3.46
C GLU A 62 0.20 -2.53 4.24
N LEU A 63 0.03 -1.29 4.68
CA LEU A 63 -1.19 -0.85 5.35
C LEU A 63 -2.40 -0.91 4.42
N ARG A 64 -2.24 -0.50 3.15
CA ARG A 64 -3.30 -0.57 2.13
C ARG A 64 -3.69 -2.01 1.84
N GLN A 65 -2.72 -2.90 1.65
CA GLN A 65 -2.98 -4.33 1.40
C GLN A 65 -3.70 -4.98 2.57
N ARG A 66 -3.23 -4.75 3.81
CA ARG A 66 -3.92 -5.24 5.03
C ARG A 66 -5.36 -4.73 5.12
N SER A 67 -5.57 -3.45 4.84
CA SER A 67 -6.92 -2.85 4.86
C SER A 67 -7.82 -3.45 3.79
N HIS A 68 -7.29 -3.70 2.59
CA HIS A 68 -8.03 -4.33 1.51
C HIS A 68 -8.41 -5.78 1.82
N THR A 69 -7.47 -6.57 2.35
CA THR A 69 -7.72 -7.95 2.80
C THR A 69 -8.84 -7.96 3.84
N ARG A 70 -8.74 -7.12 4.87
CA ARG A 70 -9.78 -7.00 5.90
C ARG A 70 -11.14 -6.60 5.32
N TYR A 71 -11.16 -5.66 4.39
CA TYR A 71 -12.40 -5.24 3.72
C TYR A 71 -13.06 -6.39 2.95
N LEU A 72 -12.26 -7.20 2.23
CA LEU A 72 -12.75 -8.36 1.50
C LEU A 72 -13.26 -9.45 2.44
N GLU A 73 -12.56 -9.70 3.55
CA GLU A 73 -13.00 -10.61 4.62
C GLU A 73 -14.33 -10.17 5.20
N ASP A 74 -14.45 -8.92 5.67
CA ASP A 74 -15.66 -8.37 6.29
C ASP A 74 -16.86 -8.44 5.32
N ARG A 75 -16.65 -8.15 4.03
CA ARG A 75 -17.67 -8.30 2.99
C ARG A 75 -18.04 -9.76 2.74
N GLY A 76 -17.05 -10.65 2.67
CA GLY A 76 -17.27 -12.09 2.48
C GLY A 76 -18.06 -12.71 3.63
N PHE A 77 -17.72 -12.35 4.87
CA PHE A 77 -18.46 -12.75 6.07
C PHE A 77 -19.86 -12.15 6.11
N GLY A 78 -20.05 -10.89 5.70
CA GLY A 78 -21.36 -10.27 5.54
C GLY A 78 -22.25 -11.01 4.51
N ALA A 79 -21.66 -11.43 3.40
CA ALA A 79 -22.35 -12.20 2.37
C ALA A 79 -22.71 -13.62 2.85
N ALA A 80 -21.80 -14.30 3.56
CA ALA A 80 -22.05 -15.62 4.16
C ALA A 80 -23.17 -15.54 5.22
N ARG A 81 -23.15 -14.52 6.09
CA ARG A 81 -24.18 -14.29 7.11
C ARG A 81 -25.54 -13.95 6.50
N ALA A 82 -25.57 -13.19 5.40
CA ALA A 82 -26.80 -12.91 4.66
C ALA A 82 -27.38 -14.17 3.99
N GLN A 83 -26.53 -15.13 3.59
CA GLN A 83 -26.94 -16.43 3.06
C GLN A 83 -27.61 -17.30 4.15
N GLU A 84 -27.03 -17.36 5.35
CA GLU A 84 -27.59 -18.10 6.50
C GLU A 84 -28.96 -17.56 6.91
N HIS A 85 -29.12 -16.24 6.99
CA HIS A 85 -30.41 -15.61 7.33
C HIS A 85 -31.52 -15.92 6.29
N ARG A 86 -31.15 -16.05 5.01
CA ARG A 86 -32.07 -16.42 3.92
C ARG A 86 -32.42 -17.92 3.95
N GLY A 87 -31.48 -18.78 4.37
CA GLY A 87 -31.73 -20.21 4.58
C GLY A 87 -32.67 -20.50 5.76
N GLY A 88 -32.54 -19.75 6.86
CA GLY A 88 -33.41 -19.90 8.05
C GLY A 88 -34.86 -19.46 7.83
N THR A 89 -35.09 -18.43 7.01
CA THR A 89 -36.46 -17.98 6.67
C THR A 89 -37.20 -18.94 5.73
N GLY A 90 -36.47 -19.73 4.93
CA GLY A 90 -37.05 -20.78 4.09
C GLY A 90 -37.57 -21.99 4.88
N ALA A 91 -36.91 -22.34 5.99
CA ALA A 91 -37.30 -23.48 6.83
C ALA A 91 -38.59 -23.24 7.62
N VAL A 92 -38.79 -22.03 8.16
CA VAL A 92 -39.99 -21.69 8.97
C VAL A 92 -41.28 -21.77 8.15
N ARG A 93 -41.24 -21.50 6.83
CA ARG A 93 -42.41 -21.60 5.94
C ARG A 93 -42.84 -23.03 5.62
N ALA A 94 -41.94 -24.01 5.74
CA ALA A 94 -42.23 -25.41 5.44
C ALA A 94 -42.93 -26.14 6.61
N GLU A 95 -42.71 -25.70 7.85
CA GLU A 95 -43.34 -26.30 9.04
C GLU A 95 -44.74 -25.76 9.34
N THR A 96 -45.10 -24.57 8.87
CA THR A 96 -46.45 -23.98 9.11
C THR A 96 -47.55 -24.50 8.18
N GLY A 97 -47.25 -25.45 7.28
CA GLY A 97 -48.19 -25.97 6.28
C GLY A 97 -48.76 -27.36 6.55
N ARG A 98 -48.48 -28.01 7.69
CA ARG A 98 -48.78 -29.44 7.90
C ARG A 98 -49.69 -29.81 9.07
N ALA A 99 -50.49 -28.89 9.59
CA ALA A 99 -51.50 -29.22 10.58
C ALA A 99 -52.78 -28.43 10.32
N GLU A 100 -53.66 -28.96 9.48
CA GLU A 100 -55.12 -28.75 9.56
C GLU A 100 -55.84 -29.53 8.44
N THR A 101 -55.96 -30.84 8.63
CA THR A 101 -57.17 -31.56 8.16
C THR A 101 -57.75 -32.28 9.36
N GLY A 102 -58.25 -31.49 10.29
CA GLY A 102 -59.20 -31.94 11.29
C GLY A 102 -60.48 -32.34 10.56
N ARG A 103 -60.81 -33.62 10.65
CA ARG A 103 -62.16 -34.15 10.46
C ARG A 103 -63.14 -33.37 11.36
N PRO A 104 -64.31 -32.96 10.84
CA PRO A 104 -65.51 -32.91 11.66
C PRO A 104 -66.61 -33.85 11.12
N PRO A 105 -67.64 -34.12 11.94
CA PRO A 105 -68.54 -35.26 11.84
C PRO A 105 -69.81 -34.92 11.06
N GLU A 106 -70.82 -35.81 11.14
CA GLU A 106 -72.30 -35.60 11.08
C GLU A 106 -72.97 -36.62 10.12
N PRO A 107 -74.25 -37.01 10.33
CA PRO A 107 -74.95 -37.36 11.58
C PRO A 107 -75.26 -38.87 11.71
#